data_AF-A0A7C8EHL4-F1
#
_entry.id   AF-A0A7C8EHL4-F1
#
_cell.length_a   1.000
_cell.length_b   1.000
_cell.length_c   1.000
_cell.angle_alpha   90.00
_cell.angle_beta   90.00
_cell.angle_gamma   90.00
#
_symmetry.space_group_name_H-M   'P 1'
#
loop_
_entity.id
_entity.type
_entity.pdbx_description
1 polymer ?
#
loop_
_entity_poly.entity_id
_entity_poly.type
_entity_poly.pdbx_seq_one_letter_code
_entity_poly.pdbx_strand_id
1 'polypeptide(L)'
;MGAPLLSFGILVVLFLAYDYCSYRLPPAVGRIFVLCHAGAILCVALVRVRWGLLFVLVSLIFADDIPRIADAVGGASLHSLLTVPVAGVAAGNYAVFGVCAIGAFVLLVRWSQHPRPPKLRQADVCILGILSLYVVAVLHGLPWVFSNFRGFLNDLNFPIMAGGLYLITRAYVDTPEKLARFWTALFMAAAVKTVVWAVWFLLGIGATIGTRLRVSTESGRVLLVFVLAYGLILQDKRLVACRRQRLLAVFVTIAAAFNLLFDGSRGPWVMSAYALAVLLALGRVRSKVRWFIVGCLSAALVAVGLWWVRPETYAAVGYFWSTLKFWEEGNIARSHSTMVRVYEFKNIHEQLVDHDNLILGEGPGSLFSDRYHPFPFGLQENDFLLDEVRQRQFQNPHGLLQNLILDTGYGGMTFYLCLVGLTYFWCFRVFRRLRAPPLRAIALSIIAFLPAMVYMSWSAKNNMLAGIFLGTIACLQGYVRVESSLSKASDTKGTLQPARAAPCD
;
A
#
# COMPACT_ATOMS: atom_id res chain seq x y z
N MET A 1 26.99 16.16 -10.39
CA MET A 1 26.26 15.41 -11.44
C MET A 1 25.90 13.96 -11.08
N GLY A 2 26.63 13.26 -10.20
CA GLY A 2 26.44 11.80 -9.99
C GLY A 2 25.29 11.34 -9.09
N ALA A 3 24.95 12.06 -8.02
CA ALA A 3 24.21 11.44 -6.90
C ALA A 3 22.82 10.82 -7.22
N PRO A 4 21.89 11.45 -7.98
CA PRO A 4 20.56 10.89 -8.22
C PRO A 4 20.53 9.74 -9.22
N LEU A 5 21.32 9.85 -10.31
CA LEU A 5 21.45 8.80 -11.31
C LEU A 5 22.21 7.60 -10.74
N LEU A 6 23.25 7.87 -9.93
CA LEU A 6 23.94 6.84 -9.17
C LEU A 6 22.97 6.14 -8.20
N SER A 7 22.16 6.89 -7.46
CA SER A 7 21.15 6.32 -6.55
C SER A 7 20.11 5.48 -7.30
N PHE A 8 19.63 5.93 -8.47
CA PHE A 8 18.72 5.15 -9.32
C PHE A 8 19.40 3.88 -9.83
N GLY A 9 20.62 3.98 -10.34
CA GLY A 9 21.40 2.83 -10.82
C GLY A 9 21.67 1.80 -9.73
N ILE A 10 22.03 2.25 -8.52
CA ILE A 10 22.16 1.38 -7.34
C ILE A 10 20.84 0.67 -7.05
N LEU A 11 19.71 1.40 -7.04
CA LEU A 11 18.40 0.79 -6.80
C LEU A 11 18.01 -0.20 -7.91
N VAL A 12 18.36 0.06 -9.17
CA VAL A 12 18.15 -0.89 -10.28
C VAL A 12 18.95 -2.16 -10.05
N VAL A 13 20.25 -2.05 -9.73
CA VAL A 13 21.11 -3.20 -9.44
C VAL A 13 20.59 -3.99 -8.25
N LEU A 14 20.20 -3.30 -7.17
CA LEU A 14 19.61 -3.94 -5.99
C LEU A 14 18.29 -4.64 -6.32
N PHE A 15 17.43 -4.03 -7.13
CA PHE A 15 16.18 -4.65 -7.56
C PHE A 15 16.42 -5.89 -8.44
N LEU A 16 17.34 -5.81 -9.41
CA LEU A 16 17.70 -6.94 -10.26
C LEU A 16 18.34 -8.08 -9.47
N ALA A 17 19.20 -7.76 -8.50
CA ALA A 17 19.78 -8.74 -7.60
C ALA A 17 18.69 -9.39 -6.72
N TYR A 18 17.81 -8.58 -6.14
CA TYR A 18 16.67 -9.06 -5.35
C TYR A 18 15.78 -9.99 -6.17
N ASP A 19 15.41 -9.59 -7.38
CA ASP A 19 14.59 -10.39 -8.30
C ASP A 19 15.29 -11.70 -8.66
N TYR A 20 16.55 -11.63 -9.06
CA TYR A 20 17.34 -12.82 -9.40
C TYR A 20 17.40 -13.79 -8.20
N CYS A 21 17.75 -13.29 -7.01
CA CYS A 21 17.84 -14.11 -5.80
C CYS A 21 16.48 -14.70 -5.39
N SER A 22 15.40 -13.95 -5.56
CA SER A 22 14.05 -14.38 -5.17
C SER A 22 13.43 -15.38 -6.14
N TYR A 23 13.82 -15.36 -7.43
CA TYR A 23 13.10 -16.08 -8.48
C TYR A 23 13.92 -17.04 -9.34
N ARG A 24 15.26 -16.96 -9.34
CA ARG A 24 16.12 -17.83 -10.14
C ARG A 24 16.89 -18.85 -9.33
N LEU A 25 17.02 -18.64 -8.02
CA LEU A 25 17.74 -19.54 -7.14
C LEU A 25 16.87 -20.72 -6.68
N PRO A 26 17.49 -21.88 -6.34
CA PRO A 26 16.78 -22.99 -5.73
C PRO A 26 16.02 -22.54 -4.46
N PRO A 27 14.85 -23.14 -4.14
CA PRO A 27 14.02 -22.69 -3.03
C PRO A 27 14.77 -22.56 -1.70
N ALA A 28 15.61 -23.53 -1.36
CA ALA A 28 16.41 -23.51 -0.13
C ALA A 28 17.32 -22.28 -0.05
N VAL A 29 17.95 -21.89 -1.17
CA VAL A 29 18.81 -20.71 -1.26
C VAL A 29 17.98 -19.43 -1.19
N GLY A 30 16.82 -19.40 -1.86
CA GLY A 30 15.87 -18.28 -1.75
C GLY A 30 15.40 -18.05 -0.32
N ARG A 31 15.14 -19.10 0.46
CA ARG A 31 14.80 -19.00 1.90
C ARG A 31 15.94 -18.38 2.71
N ILE A 32 17.17 -18.86 2.51
CA ILE A 32 18.37 -18.30 3.18
C ILE A 32 18.53 -16.82 2.82
N PHE A 33 18.38 -16.46 1.55
CA PHE A 33 18.46 -15.06 1.11
C PHE A 33 17.44 -14.18 1.84
N VAL A 34 16.17 -14.60 1.88
CA VAL A 34 15.11 -13.84 2.57
C VAL A 34 15.39 -13.69 4.07
N LEU A 35 15.88 -14.75 4.73
CA LEU A 35 16.25 -14.70 6.15
C LEU A 35 17.45 -13.77 6.40
N CYS A 36 18.49 -13.86 5.56
CA CYS A 36 19.64 -12.97 5.62
C CYS A 36 19.24 -11.52 5.36
N HIS A 37 18.30 -11.28 4.43
CA HIS A 37 17.77 -9.96 4.12
C HIS A 37 16.98 -9.38 5.29
N ALA A 38 16.09 -10.17 5.89
CA ALA A 38 15.39 -9.82 7.13
C ALA A 38 16.37 -9.53 8.27
N GLY A 39 17.38 -10.38 8.46
CA GLY A 39 18.44 -10.18 9.45
C GLY A 39 19.22 -8.89 9.21
N ALA A 40 19.59 -8.58 7.96
CA ALA A 40 20.28 -7.36 7.60
C ALA A 40 19.43 -6.11 7.92
N ILE A 41 18.13 -6.13 7.62
CA ILE A 41 17.20 -5.07 8.00
C ILE A 41 17.22 -4.84 9.51
N LEU A 42 17.12 -5.91 10.31
CA LEU A 42 17.11 -5.83 11.76
C LEU A 42 18.45 -5.32 12.32
N CYS A 43 19.58 -5.81 11.80
CA CYS A 43 20.91 -5.32 12.17
C CYS A 43 21.05 -3.81 11.89
N VAL A 44 20.61 -3.34 10.72
CA VAL A 44 20.60 -1.91 10.39
C VAL A 44 19.67 -1.14 11.33
N ALA A 45 18.51 -1.70 11.68
CA ALA A 45 17.57 -1.08 12.61
C ALA A 45 18.12 -0.96 14.03
N LEU A 46 18.85 -1.97 14.52
CA LEU A 46 19.51 -1.95 15.83
C LEU A 46 20.54 -0.82 15.92
N VAL A 47 21.33 -0.60 14.87
CA VAL A 47 22.33 0.47 14.83
C VAL A 47 21.65 1.83 14.62
N ARG A 48 20.72 1.92 13.67
CA ARG A 48 19.97 3.13 13.33
C ARG A 48 18.58 2.79 12.77
N VAL A 49 17.57 2.81 13.64
CA VAL A 49 16.16 2.53 13.33
C VAL A 49 15.67 3.22 12.05
N ARG A 50 16.06 4.47 11.82
CA ARG A 50 15.68 5.22 10.60
C ARG A 50 16.14 4.55 9.30
N TRP A 51 17.37 4.04 9.26
CA TRP A 51 17.90 3.35 8.08
C TRP A 51 17.27 1.97 7.94
N GLY A 52 17.01 1.29 9.07
CA GLY A 52 16.25 0.04 9.09
C GLY A 52 14.86 0.21 8.50
N LEU A 53 14.12 1.26 8.92
CA LEU A 53 12.82 1.63 8.35
C LEU A 53 12.95 1.86 6.84
N LEU A 54 13.89 2.70 6.40
CA LEU A 54 14.06 2.96 4.96
C LEU A 54 14.33 1.66 4.17
N PHE A 55 15.14 0.77 4.74
CA PHE A 55 15.48 -0.50 4.13
C PHE A 55 14.26 -1.44 4.04
N VAL A 56 13.45 -1.54 5.11
CA VAL A 56 12.15 -2.24 5.07
C VAL A 56 11.31 -1.75 3.91
N LEU A 57 11.20 -0.45 3.73
CA LEU A 57 10.26 0.09 2.76
C LEU A 57 10.72 -0.04 1.30
N VAL A 58 12.01 0.13 1.04
CA VAL A 58 12.56 -0.16 -0.29
C VAL A 58 12.36 -1.65 -0.60
N SER A 59 12.61 -2.53 0.38
CA SER A 59 12.39 -3.97 0.25
C SER A 59 10.92 -4.30 0.03
N LEU A 60 10.01 -3.63 0.74
CA LEU A 60 8.57 -3.80 0.60
C LEU A 60 8.08 -3.44 -0.80
N ILE A 61 8.62 -2.36 -1.36
CA ILE A 61 8.32 -1.96 -2.74
C ILE A 61 8.83 -3.02 -3.70
N PHE A 62 10.06 -3.49 -3.53
CA PHE A 62 10.70 -4.48 -4.40
C PHE A 62 10.05 -5.86 -4.33
N ALA A 63 9.65 -6.31 -3.15
CA ALA A 63 8.98 -7.58 -2.93
C ALA A 63 7.66 -7.68 -3.72
N ASP A 64 7.41 -8.86 -4.28
CA ASP A 64 6.10 -9.25 -4.78
C ASP A 64 5.35 -9.99 -3.68
N ASP A 65 4.02 -9.86 -3.68
CA ASP A 65 3.17 -10.52 -2.67
C ASP A 65 3.16 -12.05 -2.88
N ILE A 66 3.59 -12.53 -4.04
CA ILE A 66 3.56 -13.95 -4.41
C ILE A 66 4.89 -14.32 -5.08
N PRO A 67 5.75 -15.12 -4.44
CA PRO A 67 6.99 -15.56 -5.08
C PRO A 67 6.67 -16.45 -6.30
N ARG A 68 7.44 -16.37 -7.40
CA ARG A 68 7.27 -17.27 -8.58
C ARG A 68 7.54 -18.75 -8.26
N ILE A 69 8.00 -19.02 -7.03
CA ILE A 69 8.27 -20.33 -6.45
C ILE A 69 7.31 -20.59 -5.26
N ALA A 70 6.07 -20.07 -5.34
CA ALA A 70 5.04 -20.15 -4.29
C ALA A 70 4.91 -21.56 -3.69
N ASP A 71 4.98 -22.60 -4.51
CA ASP A 71 4.91 -24.01 -4.08
C ASP A 71 6.02 -24.41 -3.09
N ALA A 72 7.17 -23.73 -3.10
CA ALA A 72 8.30 -24.04 -2.24
C ALA A 72 8.56 -23.00 -1.14
N VAL A 73 7.84 -21.87 -1.15
CA VAL A 73 8.05 -20.74 -0.22
C VAL A 73 6.76 -20.36 0.52
N GLY A 74 5.63 -20.97 0.18
CA GLY A 74 4.31 -20.68 0.74
C GLY A 74 3.50 -19.80 -0.22
N GLY A 75 2.22 -20.14 -0.38
CA GLY A 75 1.25 -19.47 -1.23
C GLY A 75 0.89 -18.04 -0.80
N ALA A 76 0.18 -17.38 -1.72
CA ALA A 76 -0.12 -15.96 -1.82
C ALA A 76 -1.14 -15.36 -0.83
N SER A 77 -1.92 -16.18 -0.15
CA SER A 77 -3.11 -15.71 0.55
C SER A 77 -2.87 -15.67 2.04
N LEU A 78 -2.46 -14.52 2.58
CA LEU A 78 -2.63 -14.21 4.02
C LEU A 78 -2.08 -15.24 5.01
N HIS A 79 -1.18 -16.14 4.61
CA HIS A 79 -0.87 -17.28 5.47
C HIS A 79 -0.06 -16.81 6.67
N SER A 80 -0.64 -17.12 7.83
CA SER A 80 -0.29 -16.57 9.14
C SER A 80 1.20 -16.66 9.48
N LEU A 81 1.62 -15.77 10.37
CA LEU A 81 2.93 -15.80 11.04
C LEU A 81 3.32 -17.21 11.52
N LEU A 82 2.33 -18.04 11.88
CA LEU A 82 2.52 -19.35 12.51
C LEU A 82 2.22 -20.56 11.60
N THR A 83 1.73 -20.35 10.38
CA THR A 83 1.31 -21.46 9.49
C THR A 83 2.19 -21.63 8.26
N VAL A 84 3.05 -20.65 7.94
CA VAL A 84 4.04 -20.76 6.86
C VAL A 84 5.41 -21.08 7.47
N PRO A 85 6.23 -21.95 6.85
CA PRO A 85 7.65 -22.03 7.18
C PRO A 85 8.25 -20.63 7.22
N VAL A 86 9.14 -20.35 8.19
CA VAL A 86 9.78 -19.03 8.40
C VAL A 86 10.65 -18.67 7.18
N ALA A 87 10.01 -18.22 6.12
CA ALA A 87 10.55 -18.00 4.80
C ALA A 87 9.62 -17.06 4.02
N GLY A 88 10.12 -16.48 2.93
CA GLY A 88 9.31 -15.63 2.04
C GLY A 88 8.67 -14.43 2.75
N VAL A 89 7.37 -14.25 2.50
CA VAL A 89 6.58 -13.11 3.02
C VAL A 89 6.53 -13.09 4.56
N ALA A 90 6.51 -14.27 5.21
CA ALA A 90 6.50 -14.37 6.66
C ALA A 90 7.78 -13.76 7.28
N ALA A 91 8.96 -14.06 6.72
CA ALA A 91 10.22 -13.46 7.15
C ALA A 91 10.26 -11.94 6.92
N GLY A 92 9.63 -11.44 5.86
CA GLY A 92 9.42 -9.99 5.65
C GLY A 92 8.54 -9.36 6.73
N ASN A 93 7.42 -10.01 7.09
CA ASN A 93 6.55 -9.58 8.19
C ASN A 93 7.30 -9.57 9.52
N TYR A 94 8.08 -10.61 9.81
CA TYR A 94 8.93 -10.68 11.00
C TYR A 94 9.99 -9.57 11.05
N ALA A 95 10.62 -9.24 9.91
CA ALA A 95 11.53 -8.09 9.84
C ALA A 95 10.81 -6.79 10.20
N VAL A 96 9.59 -6.58 9.68
CA VAL A 96 8.78 -5.39 9.98
C VAL A 96 8.39 -5.35 11.45
N PHE A 97 7.94 -6.47 12.02
CA PHE A 97 7.64 -6.56 13.46
C PHE A 97 8.86 -6.31 14.32
N GLY A 98 10.01 -6.86 13.95
CA GLY A 98 11.27 -6.60 14.65
C GLY A 98 11.68 -5.12 14.57
N VAL A 99 11.53 -4.47 13.42
CA VAL A 99 11.72 -3.01 13.30
C VAL A 99 10.73 -2.24 14.17
N CYS A 100 9.45 -2.64 14.18
CA CYS A 100 8.41 -2.10 15.05
C CYS A 100 8.80 -2.20 16.54
N ALA A 101 9.24 -3.37 16.98
CA ALA A 101 9.65 -3.66 18.34
C ALA A 101 10.91 -2.87 18.74
N ILE A 102 11.96 -2.87 17.90
CA ILE A 102 13.19 -2.10 18.14
C ILE A 102 12.86 -0.60 18.22
N GLY A 103 12.06 -0.09 17.29
CA GLY A 103 11.64 1.31 17.29
C GLY A 103 10.83 1.69 18.52
N ALA A 104 9.89 0.84 18.94
CA ALA A 104 9.11 1.02 20.16
C ALA A 104 10.01 1.00 21.41
N PHE A 105 10.95 0.07 21.52
CA PHE A 105 11.91 0.00 22.61
C PHE A 105 12.77 1.26 22.70
N VAL A 106 13.35 1.70 21.58
CA VAL A 106 14.16 2.94 21.54
C VAL A 106 13.32 4.16 21.91
N LEU A 107 12.06 4.21 21.50
CA LEU A 107 11.12 5.27 21.89
C LEU A 107 10.81 5.25 23.39
N LEU A 108 10.57 4.08 23.97
CA LEU A 108 10.32 3.92 25.41
C LEU A 108 11.53 4.38 26.23
N VAL A 109 12.75 3.98 25.84
CA VAL A 109 14.00 4.42 26.50
C VAL A 109 14.19 5.93 26.38
N ARG A 110 13.92 6.52 25.22
CA ARG A 110 13.99 7.99 25.05
C ARG A 110 12.96 8.72 25.89
N TRP A 111 11.76 8.15 26.00
CA TRP A 111 10.68 8.77 26.76
C TRP A 111 10.93 8.67 28.27
N SER A 112 11.51 7.58 28.76
CA SER A 112 11.92 7.46 30.17
C SER A 112 13.01 8.47 30.54
N GLN A 113 13.93 8.77 29.62
CA GLN A 113 14.98 9.79 29.81
C GLN A 113 14.44 11.22 29.71
N HIS A 114 13.44 11.45 28.85
CA HIS A 114 12.84 12.76 28.63
C HIS A 114 11.31 12.65 28.65
N PRO A 115 10.68 12.66 29.84
CA PRO A 115 9.24 12.51 30.00
C PRO A 115 8.51 13.80 29.59
N ARG A 116 8.51 14.08 28.30
CA ARG A 116 7.64 15.09 27.69
C ARG A 116 6.71 14.35 26.75
N PRO A 117 5.44 14.14 27.13
CA PRO A 117 4.51 13.44 26.27
C PRO A 117 4.41 14.18 24.93
N PRO A 118 4.54 13.48 23.79
CA PRO A 118 4.37 14.12 22.50
C PRO A 118 2.94 14.66 22.41
N LYS A 119 2.79 15.91 21.93
CA LYS A 119 1.46 16.49 21.74
C LYS A 119 0.65 15.62 20.79
N LEU A 120 -0.54 15.19 21.23
CA LEU A 120 -1.48 14.45 20.42
C LEU A 120 -1.88 15.28 19.18
N ARG A 121 -1.90 14.59 18.04
CA ARG A 121 -2.28 15.07 16.72
C ARG A 121 -3.57 14.37 16.33
N GLN A 122 -4.28 14.91 15.35
CA GLN A 122 -5.56 14.34 14.93
C GLN A 122 -5.39 12.94 14.34
N ALA A 123 -4.26 12.67 13.66
CA ALA A 123 -3.93 11.33 13.20
C ALA A 123 -3.69 10.32 14.35
N ASP A 124 -3.34 10.77 15.56
CA ASP A 124 -3.24 9.89 16.74
C ASP A 124 -4.60 9.32 17.11
N VAL A 125 -5.65 10.14 17.03
CA VAL A 125 -7.02 9.72 17.34
C VAL A 125 -7.49 8.63 16.37
N CYS A 126 -7.14 8.77 15.08
CA CYS A 126 -7.51 7.77 14.07
C CYS A 126 -6.84 6.42 14.34
N ILE A 127 -5.53 6.40 14.62
CA ILE A 127 -4.83 5.14 14.86
C ILE A 127 -5.27 4.50 16.18
N LEU A 128 -5.47 5.30 17.24
CA LEU A 128 -6.02 4.81 18.51
C LEU A 128 -7.43 4.27 18.34
N GLY A 129 -8.26 4.89 17.49
CA GLY A 129 -9.58 4.38 17.12
C GLY A 129 -9.50 3.01 16.44
N ILE A 130 -8.62 2.85 15.45
CA ILE A 130 -8.42 1.55 14.77
C ILE A 130 -7.95 0.49 15.78
N LEU A 131 -6.98 0.82 16.64
CA LEU A 131 -6.51 -0.11 17.66
C LEU A 131 -7.61 -0.48 18.66
N SER A 132 -8.40 0.51 19.10
CA SER A 132 -9.49 0.30 20.06
C SER A 132 -10.60 -0.57 19.46
N LEU A 133 -10.90 -0.40 18.17
CA LEU A 133 -11.83 -1.25 17.44
C LEU A 133 -11.43 -2.73 17.54
N TYR A 134 -10.17 -3.04 17.26
CA TYR A 134 -9.66 -4.41 17.37
C TYR A 134 -9.64 -4.91 18.81
N VAL A 135 -9.33 -4.07 19.80
CA VAL A 135 -9.41 -4.46 21.21
C VAL A 135 -10.84 -4.87 21.58
N VAL A 136 -11.85 -4.07 21.18
CA VAL A 136 -13.27 -4.40 21.43
C VAL A 136 -13.66 -5.70 20.73
N ALA A 137 -13.25 -5.88 19.47
CA ALA A 137 -13.52 -7.10 18.71
C ALA A 137 -12.88 -8.34 19.35
N VAL A 138 -11.64 -8.24 19.85
CA VAL A 138 -10.95 -9.33 20.57
C VAL A 138 -11.65 -9.69 21.87
N LEU A 139 -12.10 -8.68 22.64
CA LEU A 139 -12.83 -8.91 23.89
C LEU A 139 -14.17 -9.60 23.64
N HIS A 140 -14.85 -9.24 22.56
CA HIS A 140 -16.10 -9.86 22.15
C HIS A 140 -15.89 -11.30 21.64
N GLY A 141 -14.91 -11.51 20.77
CA GLY A 141 -14.58 -12.80 20.15
C GLY A 141 -13.62 -13.68 20.95
N LEU A 142 -13.51 -13.52 22.28
CA LEU A 142 -12.59 -14.31 23.12
C LEU A 142 -12.65 -15.83 22.86
N PRO A 143 -13.83 -16.47 22.68
CA PRO A 143 -13.90 -17.89 22.35
C PRO A 143 -13.11 -18.26 21.08
N TRP A 144 -13.20 -17.42 20.04
CA TRP A 144 -12.47 -17.59 18.77
C TRP A 144 -10.97 -17.41 18.92
N VAL A 145 -10.55 -16.49 19.81
CA VAL A 145 -9.12 -16.30 20.13
C VAL A 145 -8.50 -17.58 20.69
N PHE A 146 -9.24 -18.33 21.52
CA PHE A 146 -8.74 -19.58 22.10
C PHE A 146 -8.87 -20.77 21.15
N SER A 147 -9.96 -20.86 20.39
CA SER A 147 -10.20 -21.98 19.46
C SER A 147 -9.37 -21.88 18.17
N ASN A 148 -9.08 -20.66 17.72
CA ASN A 148 -8.31 -20.36 16.51
C ASN A 148 -7.25 -19.29 16.75
N PHE A 149 -6.38 -19.51 17.73
CA PHE A 149 -5.31 -18.56 18.11
C PHE A 149 -4.42 -18.14 16.94
N ARG A 150 -4.20 -19.03 15.96
CA ARG A 150 -3.40 -18.72 14.76
C ARG A 150 -4.10 -17.73 13.84
N GLY A 151 -5.41 -17.92 13.60
CA GLY A 151 -6.23 -16.96 12.85
C GLY A 151 -6.26 -15.60 13.54
N PHE A 152 -6.51 -15.58 14.85
CA PHE A 152 -6.46 -14.36 15.66
C PHE A 152 -5.15 -13.57 15.50
N LEU A 153 -3.99 -14.24 15.58
CA LEU A 153 -2.70 -13.56 15.39
C LEU A 153 -2.51 -13.02 13.97
N ASN A 154 -3.13 -13.65 12.97
CA ASN A 154 -3.12 -13.16 11.60
C ASN A 154 -3.94 -11.86 11.48
N ASP A 155 -5.10 -11.79 12.11
CA ASP A 155 -5.97 -10.61 12.03
C ASP A 155 -5.39 -9.42 12.81
N LEU A 156 -4.63 -9.70 13.89
CA LEU A 156 -3.85 -8.68 14.59
C LEU A 156 -2.69 -8.11 13.76
N ASN A 157 -2.32 -8.73 12.65
CA ASN A 157 -1.25 -8.24 11.79
C ASN A 157 -1.53 -6.80 11.30
N PHE A 158 -2.76 -6.51 10.88
CA PHE A 158 -3.15 -5.17 10.44
C PHE A 158 -2.97 -4.09 11.52
N PRO A 159 -3.62 -4.17 12.69
CA PRO A 159 -3.49 -3.13 13.72
C PRO A 159 -2.05 -2.99 14.23
N ILE A 160 -1.31 -4.09 14.38
CA ILE A 160 0.08 -4.04 14.86
C ILE A 160 0.99 -3.37 13.82
N MET A 161 0.92 -3.75 12.53
CA MET A 161 1.74 -3.13 11.49
C MET A 161 1.37 -1.68 11.27
N ALA A 162 0.07 -1.37 11.19
CA ALA A 162 -0.40 0.00 11.01
C ALA A 162 0.04 0.89 12.19
N GLY A 163 -0.14 0.43 13.43
CA GLY A 163 0.27 1.15 14.64
C GLY A 163 1.78 1.28 14.79
N GLY A 164 2.52 0.19 14.59
CA GLY A 164 3.98 0.17 14.70
C GLY A 164 4.66 1.08 13.68
N LEU A 165 4.30 0.96 12.41
CA LEU A 165 4.85 1.81 11.34
C LEU A 165 4.38 3.26 11.44
N TYR A 166 3.16 3.51 11.93
CA TYR A 166 2.71 4.85 12.29
C TYR A 166 3.65 5.51 13.31
N LEU A 167 3.90 4.82 14.43
CA LEU A 167 4.72 5.33 15.52
C LEU A 167 6.16 5.59 15.07
N ILE A 168 6.78 4.63 14.37
CA ILE A 168 8.16 4.78 13.90
C ILE A 168 8.25 5.88 12.85
N THR A 169 7.33 5.95 11.89
CA THR A 169 7.34 7.02 10.88
C THR A 169 7.25 8.38 11.55
N ARG A 170 6.33 8.55 12.52
CA ARG A 170 6.17 9.80 13.26
C ARG A 170 7.42 10.17 14.08
N ALA A 171 8.07 9.18 14.68
CA ALA A 171 9.22 9.36 15.54
C ALA A 171 10.52 9.72 14.81
N TYR A 172 10.76 9.08 13.67
CA TYR A 172 12.06 9.16 12.98
C TYR A 172 12.04 10.03 11.71
N VAL A 173 10.84 10.48 11.30
CA VAL A 173 10.62 11.39 10.17
C VAL A 173 10.05 12.71 10.68
N ASP A 174 10.78 13.32 11.60
CA ASP A 174 10.43 14.46 12.45
C ASP A 174 10.73 15.85 11.83
N THR A 175 11.46 15.92 10.70
CA THR A 175 11.69 17.18 9.97
C THR A 175 11.17 17.14 8.53
N PRO A 176 10.80 18.30 7.94
CA PRO A 176 10.36 18.40 6.55
C PRO A 176 11.33 17.77 5.55
N GLU A 177 12.63 17.96 5.73
CA GLU A 177 13.68 17.45 4.86
C GLU A 177 13.78 15.93 4.97
N LYS A 178 13.66 15.40 6.19
CA LYS A 178 13.63 13.95 6.41
C LYS A 178 12.42 13.33 5.76
N LEU A 179 11.25 13.97 5.85
CA LEU A 179 10.02 13.51 5.19
C LEU A 179 10.14 13.52 3.67
N ALA A 180 10.66 14.61 3.10
CA ALA A 180 10.89 14.70 1.67
C ALA A 180 11.87 13.63 1.18
N ARG A 181 12.99 13.41 1.89
CA ARG A 181 13.97 12.35 1.54
C ARG A 181 13.39 10.95 1.66
N PHE A 182 12.64 10.70 2.73
CA PHE A 182 11.95 9.43 2.98
C PHE A 182 11.03 9.07 1.80
N TRP A 183 10.12 9.98 1.45
CA TRP A 183 9.22 9.78 0.31
C TRP A 183 9.94 9.73 -1.02
N THR A 184 10.97 10.56 -1.25
CA THR A 184 11.77 10.51 -2.47
C THR A 184 12.37 9.13 -2.69
N ALA A 185 12.92 8.50 -1.65
CA ALA A 185 13.47 7.16 -1.75
C ALA A 185 12.39 6.11 -2.09
N LEU A 186 11.19 6.20 -1.49
CA LEU A 186 10.06 5.34 -1.83
C LEU A 186 9.64 5.51 -3.29
N PHE A 187 9.51 6.76 -3.75
CA PHE A 187 9.15 7.05 -5.13
C PHE A 187 10.20 6.55 -6.11
N MET A 188 11.48 6.66 -5.77
CA MET A 188 12.57 6.14 -6.60
C MET A 188 12.56 4.62 -6.66
N ALA A 189 12.34 3.92 -5.54
CA ALA A 189 12.21 2.47 -5.53
C ALA A 189 11.00 2.01 -6.37
N ALA A 190 9.86 2.67 -6.23
CA ALA A 190 8.65 2.33 -6.97
C ALA A 190 8.82 2.61 -8.47
N ALA A 191 9.49 3.71 -8.83
CA ALA A 191 9.89 4.02 -10.19
C ALA A 191 10.80 2.94 -10.80
N VAL A 192 11.85 2.53 -10.08
CA VAL A 192 12.76 1.46 -10.51
C VAL A 192 11.99 0.18 -10.81
N LYS A 193 11.16 -0.27 -9.87
CA LYS A 193 10.33 -1.47 -10.06
C LYS A 193 9.45 -1.37 -11.30
N THR A 194 8.74 -0.24 -11.46
CA THR A 194 7.86 0.04 -12.60
C THR A 194 8.61 -0.01 -13.94
N VAL A 195 9.81 0.57 -13.99
CA VAL A 195 10.64 0.63 -15.20
C VAL A 195 11.20 -0.73 -15.56
N VAL A 196 11.78 -1.45 -14.59
CA VAL A 196 12.36 -2.79 -14.85
C VAL A 196 11.27 -3.75 -15.31
N TRP A 197 10.08 -3.69 -14.72
CA TRP A 197 8.94 -4.49 -15.17
C TRP A 197 8.48 -4.15 -16.58
N ALA A 198 8.39 -2.87 -16.92
CA ALA A 198 8.08 -2.47 -18.29
C ALA A 198 9.10 -3.05 -19.29
N VAL A 199 10.39 -3.03 -18.93
CA VAL A 199 11.46 -3.62 -19.75
C VAL A 199 11.32 -5.15 -19.88
N TRP A 200 11.12 -5.88 -18.78
CA TRP A 200 10.93 -7.34 -18.84
C TRP A 200 9.72 -7.74 -19.67
N PHE A 201 8.64 -6.96 -19.55
CA PHE A 201 7.47 -7.16 -20.37
C PHE A 201 7.80 -7.02 -21.86
N LEU A 202 8.48 -5.93 -22.26
CA LEU A 202 8.89 -5.70 -23.65
C LEU A 202 9.81 -6.79 -24.19
N LEU A 203 10.71 -7.31 -23.35
CA LEU A 203 11.61 -8.42 -23.70
C LEU A 203 10.89 -9.79 -23.75
N GLY A 204 9.60 -9.86 -23.41
CA GLY A 204 8.85 -11.11 -23.41
C GLY A 204 9.18 -12.08 -22.29
N ILE A 205 10.01 -11.67 -21.32
CA ILE A 205 10.45 -12.49 -20.19
C ILE A 205 9.26 -12.85 -19.28
N GLY A 206 8.14 -12.12 -19.41
CA GLY A 206 6.91 -12.37 -18.66
C GLY A 206 5.72 -12.94 -19.47
N ALA A 207 5.82 -13.09 -20.79
CA ALA A 207 4.72 -13.56 -21.63
C ALA A 207 4.51 -15.08 -21.58
N THR A 208 5.55 -15.86 -21.30
CA THR A 208 5.45 -17.31 -20.99
C THR A 208 4.77 -17.59 -19.65
N ILE A 209 4.39 -16.53 -18.93
CA ILE A 209 3.99 -16.56 -17.52
C ILE A 209 2.66 -15.79 -17.37
N GLY A 210 1.69 -16.05 -18.25
CA GLY A 210 0.41 -15.33 -18.35
C GLY A 210 -0.41 -15.26 -17.04
N THR A 211 -0.19 -16.18 -16.11
CA THR A 211 -0.74 -16.15 -14.74
C THR A 211 0.23 -15.55 -13.71
N ARG A 212 1.55 -15.78 -13.81
CA ARG A 212 2.49 -15.23 -12.80
C ARG A 212 2.90 -13.78 -13.00
N LEU A 213 2.73 -13.17 -14.19
CA LEU A 213 2.88 -11.72 -14.33
C LEU A 213 1.81 -10.98 -13.51
N ARG A 214 0.55 -11.42 -13.62
CA ARG A 214 -0.62 -10.91 -12.88
C ARG A 214 -0.46 -11.00 -11.35
N VAL A 215 0.14 -12.10 -10.91
CA VAL A 215 0.45 -12.44 -9.51
C VAL A 215 1.64 -11.62 -8.98
N SER A 216 2.65 -11.36 -9.81
CA SER A 216 3.73 -10.42 -9.44
C SER A 216 3.22 -8.98 -9.35
N THR A 217 2.31 -8.56 -10.24
CA THR A 217 1.79 -7.18 -10.26
C THR A 217 0.77 -6.87 -9.17
N GLU A 218 0.13 -7.87 -8.53
CA GLU A 218 -0.93 -7.68 -7.52
C GLU A 218 -0.56 -6.70 -6.40
N SER A 219 0.68 -6.81 -5.92
CA SER A 219 1.27 -5.95 -4.89
C SER A 219 1.60 -4.53 -5.38
N GLY A 220 1.90 -4.41 -6.68
CA GLY A 220 2.31 -3.19 -7.34
C GLY A 220 1.12 -2.33 -7.76
N ARG A 221 -0.06 -2.92 -7.95
CA ARG A 221 -1.29 -2.26 -8.43
C ARG A 221 -1.60 -0.94 -7.73
N VAL A 222 -1.55 -0.99 -6.40
CA VAL A 222 -1.86 0.13 -5.51
C VAL A 222 -0.73 1.16 -5.66
N LEU A 223 0.53 0.72 -5.55
CA LEU A 223 1.70 1.59 -5.74
C LEU A 223 1.75 2.26 -7.13
N LEU A 224 1.25 1.63 -8.20
CA LEU A 224 1.21 2.22 -9.55
C LEU A 224 0.32 3.45 -9.63
N VAL A 225 -0.87 3.41 -9.01
CA VAL A 225 -1.78 4.57 -8.93
C VAL A 225 -1.10 5.71 -8.18
N PHE A 226 -0.39 5.38 -7.11
CA PHE A 226 0.34 6.36 -6.30
C PHE A 226 1.53 6.98 -7.05
N VAL A 227 2.31 6.16 -7.76
CA VAL A 227 3.44 6.60 -8.59
C VAL A 227 2.96 7.45 -9.76
N LEU A 228 1.85 7.09 -10.39
CA LEU A 228 1.22 7.88 -11.45
C LEU A 228 0.80 9.25 -10.92
N ALA A 229 0.08 9.29 -9.80
CA ALA A 229 -0.38 10.54 -9.19
C ALA A 229 0.80 11.43 -8.80
N TYR A 230 1.84 10.86 -8.19
CA TYR A 230 3.05 11.59 -7.82
C TYR A 230 3.84 12.11 -9.03
N GLY A 231 4.02 11.27 -10.06
CA GLY A 231 4.68 11.64 -11.30
C GLY A 231 3.99 12.83 -11.98
N LEU A 232 2.65 12.81 -12.07
CA LEU A 232 1.85 13.92 -12.59
C LEU A 232 2.00 15.21 -11.77
N ILE A 233 2.12 15.09 -10.44
CA ILE A 233 2.35 16.24 -9.56
C ILE A 233 3.74 16.82 -9.79
N LEU A 234 4.79 16.00 -9.81
CA LEU A 234 6.18 16.47 -10.00
C LEU A 234 6.44 17.13 -11.36
N GLN A 235 5.58 16.92 -12.36
CA GLN A 235 5.65 17.62 -13.64
C GLN A 235 5.30 19.12 -13.53
N ASP A 236 4.71 19.57 -12.41
CA ASP A 236 4.44 20.99 -12.18
C ASP A 236 5.76 21.77 -11.97
N LYS A 237 5.99 22.75 -12.85
CA LYS A 237 7.18 23.62 -12.82
C LYS A 237 7.36 24.35 -11.49
N ARG A 238 6.28 24.55 -10.72
CA ARG A 238 6.31 25.19 -9.39
C ARG A 238 6.85 24.28 -8.29
N LEU A 239 6.79 22.96 -8.48
CA LEU A 239 7.17 21.97 -7.48
C LEU A 239 8.61 21.47 -7.68
N VAL A 240 9.08 21.49 -8.92
CA VAL A 240 10.39 20.98 -9.30
C VAL A 240 11.15 22.03 -10.10
N ALA A 241 12.20 22.61 -9.51
CA ALA A 241 13.06 23.59 -10.20
C ALA A 241 13.94 22.94 -11.28
N CYS A 242 14.39 21.71 -11.05
CA CYS A 242 15.35 21.03 -11.93
C CYS A 242 14.69 20.35 -13.15
N ARG A 243 15.08 20.73 -14.37
CA ARG A 243 14.64 20.10 -15.64
C ARG A 243 14.81 18.57 -15.64
N ARG A 244 15.87 18.07 -14.99
CA ARG A 244 16.19 16.63 -14.94
C ARG A 244 15.20 15.83 -14.10
N GLN A 245 14.78 16.35 -12.95
CA GLN A 245 13.76 15.72 -12.10
C GLN A 245 12.40 15.69 -12.79
N ARG A 246 12.09 16.70 -13.63
CA ARG A 246 10.88 16.68 -14.46
C ARG A 246 10.93 15.61 -15.54
N LEU A 247 12.07 15.44 -16.22
CA LEU A 247 12.24 14.36 -17.21
C LEU A 247 12.09 12.98 -16.58
N LEU A 248 12.68 12.77 -15.41
CA LEU A 248 12.50 11.54 -14.64
C LEU A 248 11.01 11.34 -14.27
N ALA A 249 10.33 12.39 -13.80
CA ALA A 249 8.91 12.31 -13.48
C ALA A 249 8.04 11.96 -14.70
N VAL A 250 8.34 12.51 -15.88
CA VAL A 250 7.67 12.16 -17.15
C VAL A 250 7.87 10.67 -17.45
N PHE A 251 9.11 10.19 -17.40
CA PHE A 251 9.43 8.78 -17.67
C PHE A 251 8.72 7.84 -16.70
N VAL A 252 8.74 8.14 -15.40
CA VAL A 252 8.05 7.35 -14.37
C VAL A 252 6.54 7.37 -14.56
N THR A 253 5.96 8.50 -14.95
CA THR A 253 4.52 8.62 -15.24
C THR A 253 4.14 7.73 -16.44
N ILE A 254 4.94 7.77 -17.51
CA ILE A 254 4.73 6.93 -18.70
C ILE A 254 4.86 5.46 -18.32
N ALA A 255 5.89 5.08 -17.57
CA ALA A 255 6.08 3.69 -17.14
C ALA A 255 4.95 3.20 -16.23
N ALA A 256 4.43 4.04 -15.33
CA ALA A 256 3.30 3.69 -14.46
C ALA A 256 2.00 3.57 -15.24
N ALA A 257 1.72 4.50 -16.17
CA ALA A 257 0.56 4.42 -17.07
C ALA A 257 0.65 3.19 -17.99
N PHE A 258 1.85 2.89 -18.49
CA PHE A 258 2.14 1.67 -19.23
C PHE A 258 1.75 0.46 -18.39
N ASN A 259 2.31 0.28 -17.20
CA ASN A 259 2.00 -0.88 -16.34
C ASN A 259 0.51 -0.99 -15.96
N LEU A 260 -0.18 0.14 -15.73
CA LEU A 260 -1.63 0.14 -15.48
C LEU A 260 -2.44 -0.40 -16.67
N LEU A 261 -1.99 -0.17 -17.90
CA LEU A 261 -2.64 -0.73 -19.10
C LEU A 261 -2.59 -2.27 -19.12
N PHE A 262 -1.49 -2.87 -18.66
CA PHE A 262 -1.28 -4.32 -18.72
C PHE A 262 -1.80 -5.09 -17.53
N ASP A 263 -1.82 -4.46 -16.35
CA ASP A 263 -2.23 -5.15 -15.13
C ASP A 263 -3.70 -5.64 -15.21
N GLY A 264 -4.51 -5.05 -16.10
CA GLY A 264 -5.78 -5.62 -16.54
C GLY A 264 -6.86 -5.74 -15.48
N SER A 265 -6.60 -5.32 -14.24
CA SER A 265 -7.55 -5.46 -13.13
C SER A 265 -8.44 -4.21 -13.00
N ARG A 266 -9.74 -4.41 -12.72
CA ARG A 266 -10.74 -3.33 -12.71
C ARG A 266 -10.46 -2.25 -11.65
N GLY A 267 -9.98 -2.69 -10.48
CA GLY A 267 -9.78 -1.82 -9.32
C GLY A 267 -8.78 -0.67 -9.58
N PRO A 268 -7.55 -0.94 -10.02
CA PRO A 268 -6.55 0.10 -10.30
C PRO A 268 -6.97 1.11 -11.36
N TRP A 269 -7.74 0.70 -12.37
CA TRP A 269 -8.30 1.61 -13.36
C TRP A 269 -9.29 2.61 -12.75
N VAL A 270 -10.27 2.10 -12.00
CA VAL A 270 -11.25 2.94 -11.29
C VAL A 270 -10.54 3.87 -10.31
N MET A 271 -9.56 3.35 -9.57
CA MET A 271 -8.78 4.12 -8.61
C MET A 271 -7.88 5.17 -9.27
N SER A 272 -7.31 4.88 -10.44
CA SER A 272 -6.55 5.85 -11.23
C SER A 272 -7.44 6.98 -11.77
N ALA A 273 -8.64 6.63 -12.25
CA ALA A 273 -9.63 7.61 -12.69
C ALA A 273 -10.07 8.51 -11.53
N TYR A 274 -10.32 7.93 -10.36
CA TYR A 274 -10.62 8.68 -9.14
C TYR A 274 -9.45 9.60 -8.73
N ALA A 275 -8.23 9.06 -8.66
CA ALA A 275 -7.03 9.82 -8.31
C ALA A 275 -6.86 11.02 -9.25
N LEU A 276 -7.05 10.80 -10.56
CA LEU A 276 -7.03 11.85 -11.55
C LEU A 276 -8.14 12.89 -11.33
N ALA A 277 -9.38 12.46 -11.08
CA ALA A 277 -10.49 13.36 -10.79
C ALA A 277 -10.19 14.27 -9.58
N VAL A 278 -9.61 13.71 -8.51
CA VAL A 278 -9.14 14.47 -7.34
C VAL A 278 -8.02 15.45 -7.74
N LEU A 279 -7.04 15.02 -8.53
CA LEU A 279 -5.95 15.88 -9.00
C LEU A 279 -6.44 17.05 -9.88
N LEU A 280 -7.49 16.82 -10.68
CA LEU A 280 -8.14 17.82 -11.52
C LEU A 280 -8.97 18.78 -10.67
N ALA A 281 -9.78 18.28 -9.74
CA ALA A 281 -10.62 19.09 -8.86
C ALA A 281 -9.80 19.97 -7.91
N LEU A 282 -8.70 19.43 -7.36
CA LEU A 282 -7.86 20.14 -6.38
C LEU A 282 -6.67 20.87 -7.02
N GLY A 283 -6.42 20.66 -8.32
CA GLY A 283 -5.34 21.29 -9.07
C GLY A 283 -5.79 22.49 -9.91
N ARG A 284 -4.89 23.44 -10.21
CA ARG A 284 -5.14 24.45 -11.25
C ARG A 284 -5.13 23.76 -12.63
N VAL A 285 -6.31 23.69 -13.25
CA VAL A 285 -6.74 22.75 -14.31
C VAL A 285 -5.93 22.79 -15.62
N ARG A 286 -5.39 23.94 -16.04
CA ARG A 286 -4.88 24.10 -17.43
C ARG A 286 -3.59 23.34 -17.79
N SER A 287 -2.61 23.25 -16.89
CA SER A 287 -1.36 22.52 -17.18
C SER A 287 -1.54 21.01 -17.07
N LYS A 288 -2.43 20.56 -16.18
CA LYS A 288 -2.69 19.13 -15.92
C LYS A 288 -3.46 18.46 -17.03
N VAL A 289 -4.41 19.16 -17.66
CA VAL A 289 -5.14 18.64 -18.84
C VAL A 289 -4.18 18.37 -20.00
N ARG A 290 -3.19 19.23 -20.24
CA ARG A 290 -2.17 18.99 -21.29
C ARG A 290 -1.37 17.71 -21.02
N TRP A 291 -0.91 17.51 -19.78
CA TRP A 291 -0.17 16.30 -19.41
C TRP A 291 -1.05 15.06 -19.38
N PHE A 292 -2.33 15.19 -19.05
CA PHE A 292 -3.30 14.11 -19.18
C PHE A 292 -3.49 13.71 -20.64
N ILE A 293 -3.69 14.68 -21.55
CA ILE A 293 -3.77 14.42 -22.99
C ILE A 293 -2.49 13.75 -23.50
N VAL A 294 -1.31 14.24 -23.11
CA VAL A 294 -0.02 13.62 -23.45
C VAL A 294 0.08 12.20 -22.89
N GLY A 295 -0.39 11.97 -21.66
CA GLY A 295 -0.47 10.64 -21.05
C GLY A 295 -1.39 9.71 -21.81
N CYS A 296 -2.59 10.15 -22.18
CA CYS A 296 -3.54 9.40 -22.99
C CYS A 296 -3.00 9.11 -24.39
N LEU A 297 -2.35 10.07 -25.03
CA LEU A 297 -1.70 9.88 -26.33
C LEU A 297 -0.55 8.88 -26.25
N SER A 298 0.25 8.95 -25.18
CA SER A 298 1.34 8.00 -24.92
C SER A 298 0.78 6.61 -24.65
N ALA A 299 -0.30 6.49 -23.86
CA ALA A 299 -1.01 5.25 -23.60
C ALA A 299 -1.61 4.66 -24.89
N ALA A 300 -2.18 5.50 -25.77
CA ALA A 300 -2.71 5.09 -27.06
C ALA A 300 -1.59 4.62 -28.01
N LEU A 301 -0.48 5.37 -28.10
CA LEU A 301 0.70 4.97 -28.86
C LEU A 301 1.29 3.64 -28.36
N VAL A 302 1.34 3.47 -27.04
CA VAL A 302 1.71 2.21 -26.39
C VAL A 302 0.74 1.09 -26.80
N ALA A 303 -0.57 1.32 -26.67
CA ALA A 303 -1.59 0.34 -27.05
C ALA A 303 -1.48 -0.10 -28.52
N VAL A 304 -1.24 0.86 -29.43
CA VAL A 304 -1.01 0.61 -30.86
C VAL A 304 0.32 -0.14 -31.09
N GLY A 305 1.39 0.26 -30.42
CA GLY A 305 2.68 -0.43 -30.50
C GLY A 305 2.59 -1.88 -30.02
N LEU A 306 1.79 -2.14 -28.99
CA LEU A 306 1.57 -3.49 -28.46
C LEU A 306 0.70 -4.34 -29.34
N TRP A 307 -0.32 -3.76 -29.96
CA TRP A 307 -1.10 -4.43 -30.99
C TRP A 307 -0.18 -4.99 -32.07
N TRP A 308 0.82 -4.19 -32.49
CA TRP A 308 1.78 -4.59 -33.51
C TRP A 308 2.81 -5.61 -33.02
N VAL A 309 3.33 -5.47 -31.80
CA VAL A 309 4.44 -6.31 -31.32
C VAL A 309 3.96 -7.60 -30.65
N ARG A 310 2.82 -7.60 -29.93
CA ARG A 310 2.27 -8.76 -29.20
C ARG A 310 0.73 -8.77 -29.18
N PRO A 311 0.06 -9.16 -30.28
CA PRO A 311 -1.41 -9.14 -30.38
C PRO A 311 -2.11 -10.02 -29.34
N GLU A 312 -1.48 -11.10 -28.87
CA GLU A 312 -2.03 -11.97 -27.81
C GLU A 312 -2.21 -11.27 -26.46
N THR A 313 -1.37 -10.27 -26.15
CA THR A 313 -1.53 -9.49 -24.92
C THR A 313 -2.78 -8.60 -25.00
N TYR A 314 -3.12 -8.14 -26.21
CA TYR A 314 -4.34 -7.37 -26.44
C TYR A 314 -5.59 -8.23 -26.25
N ALA A 315 -5.55 -9.52 -26.63
CA ALA A 315 -6.63 -10.46 -26.34
C ALA A 315 -6.85 -10.65 -24.83
N ALA A 316 -5.78 -10.69 -24.03
CA ALA A 316 -5.89 -10.72 -22.57
C ALA A 316 -6.49 -9.41 -22.00
N VAL A 317 -6.03 -8.25 -22.46
CA VAL A 317 -6.61 -6.94 -22.07
C VAL A 317 -8.09 -6.85 -22.47
N GLY A 318 -8.42 -7.29 -23.68
CA GLY A 318 -9.79 -7.38 -24.19
C GLY A 318 -10.66 -8.34 -23.39
N TYR A 319 -10.12 -9.50 -22.97
CA TYR A 319 -10.79 -10.43 -22.06
C TYR A 319 -11.10 -9.76 -20.72
N PHE A 320 -10.12 -9.13 -20.07
CA PHE A 320 -10.35 -8.43 -18.81
C PHE A 320 -11.32 -7.25 -18.93
N TRP A 321 -11.22 -6.48 -20.02
CA TRP A 321 -12.19 -5.44 -20.34
C TRP A 321 -13.59 -6.02 -20.56
N SER A 322 -13.71 -7.18 -21.22
CA SER A 322 -15.00 -7.85 -21.39
C SER A 322 -15.60 -8.27 -20.05
N THR A 323 -14.77 -8.62 -19.06
CA THR A 323 -15.28 -8.92 -17.71
C THR A 323 -15.95 -7.69 -17.05
N LEU A 324 -15.61 -6.44 -17.44
CA LEU A 324 -16.31 -5.23 -16.95
C LEU A 324 -17.82 -5.24 -17.26
N LYS A 325 -18.26 -6.03 -18.23
CA LYS A 325 -19.61 -6.00 -18.77
C LYS A 325 -20.58 -7.00 -18.14
N PHE A 326 -20.11 -7.97 -17.34
CA PHE A 326 -20.94 -9.11 -16.93
C PHE A 326 -21.12 -9.20 -15.41
N TRP A 327 -22.38 -9.03 -14.99
CA TRP A 327 -22.91 -9.23 -13.63
C TRP A 327 -24.05 -10.25 -13.65
N GLU A 328 -24.03 -11.17 -14.61
CA GLU A 328 -25.14 -12.10 -14.83
C GLU A 328 -24.85 -13.47 -14.22
N GLU A 329 -25.81 -13.94 -13.43
CA GLU A 329 -25.82 -15.24 -12.74
C GLU A 329 -25.68 -16.43 -13.71
N GLY A 330 -26.00 -16.23 -15.00
CA GLY A 330 -25.83 -17.24 -16.05
C GLY A 330 -24.41 -17.38 -16.62
N ASN A 331 -23.42 -16.59 -16.18
CA ASN A 331 -22.07 -16.59 -16.76
C ASN A 331 -20.95 -16.60 -15.69
N ILE A 332 -21.15 -17.38 -14.63
CA ILE A 332 -20.28 -17.53 -13.46
C ILE A 332 -18.80 -17.76 -13.84
N ALA A 333 -18.52 -18.59 -14.85
CA ALA A 333 -17.16 -18.89 -15.30
C ALA A 333 -16.38 -17.64 -15.79
N ARG A 334 -17.07 -16.58 -16.24
CA ARG A 334 -16.43 -15.33 -16.68
C ARG A 334 -16.19 -14.31 -15.55
N SER A 335 -16.75 -14.54 -14.35
CA SER A 335 -16.65 -13.63 -13.20
C SER A 335 -16.43 -14.34 -11.85
N HIS A 336 -15.78 -15.51 -11.86
CA HIS A 336 -15.57 -16.39 -10.70
C HIS A 336 -15.14 -15.63 -9.42
N SER A 337 -14.03 -14.87 -9.49
CA SER A 337 -13.50 -14.10 -8.33
C SER A 337 -14.47 -13.02 -7.80
N THR A 338 -15.35 -12.47 -8.64
CA THR A 338 -16.37 -11.52 -8.17
C THR A 338 -17.49 -12.27 -7.47
N MET A 339 -17.93 -13.38 -8.05
CA MET A 339 -19.00 -14.21 -7.48
C MET A 339 -18.60 -14.81 -6.14
N VAL A 340 -17.35 -15.30 -6.01
CA VAL A 340 -16.78 -15.76 -4.74
C VAL A 340 -16.99 -14.70 -3.64
N ARG A 341 -16.59 -13.45 -3.88
CA ARG A 341 -16.75 -12.34 -2.93
C ARG A 341 -18.20 -11.98 -2.59
N VAL A 342 -19.13 -12.17 -3.53
CA VAL A 342 -20.57 -11.95 -3.30
C VAL A 342 -21.13 -13.04 -2.38
N TYR A 343 -20.79 -14.30 -2.66
CA TYR A 343 -21.20 -15.43 -1.81
C TYR A 343 -20.56 -15.37 -0.43
N GLU A 344 -19.30 -14.93 -0.31
CA GLU A 344 -18.69 -14.62 0.99
C GLU A 344 -19.52 -13.60 1.77
N PHE A 345 -19.83 -12.46 1.16
CA PHE A 345 -20.61 -11.42 1.82
C PHE A 345 -21.97 -11.93 2.28
N LYS A 346 -22.70 -12.67 1.42
CA LYS A 346 -23.99 -13.26 1.78
C LYS A 346 -23.87 -14.22 2.97
N ASN A 347 -22.91 -15.13 2.93
CA ASN A 347 -22.72 -16.10 4.01
C ASN A 347 -22.30 -15.44 5.33
N ILE A 348 -21.36 -14.47 5.28
CA ILE A 348 -20.96 -13.71 6.47
C ILE A 348 -22.16 -12.94 7.04
N HIS A 349 -22.95 -12.30 6.18
CA HIS A 349 -24.14 -11.58 6.61
C HIS A 349 -25.14 -12.51 7.32
N GLU A 350 -25.57 -13.59 6.66
CA GLU A 350 -26.53 -14.54 7.23
C GLU A 350 -26.00 -15.20 8.51
N GLN A 351 -24.70 -15.48 8.58
CA GLN A 351 -24.07 -15.99 9.79
C GLN A 351 -24.19 -15.02 10.96
N LEU A 352 -23.89 -13.74 10.74
CA LEU A 352 -24.00 -12.71 11.76
C LEU A 352 -25.45 -12.44 12.17
N VAL A 353 -26.42 -12.63 11.26
CA VAL A 353 -27.85 -12.57 11.59
C VAL A 353 -28.22 -13.73 12.52
N ASP A 354 -27.87 -14.96 12.13
CA ASP A 354 -28.20 -16.18 12.87
C ASP A 354 -27.55 -16.22 14.26
N HIS A 355 -26.34 -15.66 14.39
CA HIS A 355 -25.63 -15.56 15.67
C HIS A 355 -25.98 -14.31 16.48
N ASP A 356 -26.89 -13.44 16.00
CA ASP A 356 -27.25 -12.16 16.60
C ASP A 356 -26.04 -11.21 16.86
N ASN A 357 -25.05 -11.25 15.97
CA ASN A 357 -23.76 -10.56 16.09
C ASN A 357 -23.55 -9.49 14.99
N LEU A 358 -24.60 -9.02 14.33
CA LEU A 358 -24.50 -8.05 13.23
C LEU A 358 -23.70 -6.79 13.55
N ILE A 359 -23.77 -6.29 14.79
CA ILE A 359 -23.14 -5.01 15.17
C ILE A 359 -21.66 -5.17 15.54
N LEU A 360 -21.32 -6.24 16.26
CA LEU A 360 -19.99 -6.44 16.85
C LEU A 360 -19.13 -7.46 16.10
N GLY A 361 -19.73 -8.25 15.19
CA GLY A 361 -19.03 -9.31 14.47
C GLY A 361 -18.80 -10.54 15.35
N GLU A 362 -18.11 -11.52 14.79
CA GLU A 362 -17.67 -12.72 15.53
C GLU A 362 -16.36 -12.50 16.30
N GLY A 363 -15.59 -11.47 15.93
CA GLY A 363 -14.27 -11.21 16.47
C GLY A 363 -13.13 -11.81 15.64
N PRO A 364 -11.88 -11.40 15.91
CA PRO A 364 -10.72 -11.85 15.14
C PRO A 364 -10.43 -13.34 15.33
N GLY A 365 -10.01 -14.00 14.25
CA GLY A 365 -9.80 -15.44 14.16
C GLY A 365 -11.08 -16.23 13.86
N SER A 366 -12.19 -15.54 13.64
CA SER A 366 -13.47 -16.16 13.31
C SER A 366 -13.47 -16.75 11.89
N LEU A 367 -14.38 -17.71 11.69
CA LEU A 367 -14.59 -18.42 10.43
C LEU A 367 -15.97 -18.06 9.90
N PHE A 368 -16.15 -18.13 8.59
CA PHE A 368 -17.48 -18.18 8.01
C PHE A 368 -17.70 -19.50 7.27
N SER A 369 -18.96 -19.94 7.20
CA SER A 369 -19.33 -21.16 6.47
C SER A 369 -20.23 -20.85 5.28
N ASP A 370 -20.18 -21.68 4.25
CA ASP A 370 -21.10 -21.57 3.11
C ASP A 370 -22.42 -22.33 3.34
N ARG A 371 -22.81 -22.55 4.60
CA ARG A 371 -24.03 -23.31 4.95
C ARG A 371 -25.32 -22.58 4.55
N TYR A 372 -25.31 -21.25 4.56
CA TYR A 372 -26.48 -20.42 4.25
C TYR A 372 -26.68 -20.29 2.74
N HIS A 373 -25.59 -20.01 2.03
CA HIS A 373 -25.55 -19.87 0.58
C HIS A 373 -24.36 -20.65 0.03
N PRO A 374 -24.54 -21.96 -0.26
CA PRO A 374 -23.51 -22.79 -0.86
C PRO A 374 -22.95 -22.16 -2.14
N PHE A 375 -21.64 -22.25 -2.34
CA PHE A 375 -21.04 -21.79 -3.59
C PHE A 375 -21.58 -22.63 -4.76
N PRO A 376 -22.20 -22.04 -5.79
CA PRO A 376 -22.80 -22.78 -6.90
C PRO A 376 -21.76 -23.27 -7.92
N PHE A 377 -20.48 -23.20 -7.59
CA PHE A 377 -19.33 -23.53 -8.43
C PHE A 377 -18.22 -24.12 -7.56
N GLY A 378 -17.32 -24.89 -8.18
CA GLY A 378 -16.16 -25.44 -7.48
C GLY A 378 -15.17 -24.36 -7.08
N LEU A 379 -14.87 -24.27 -5.78
CA LEU A 379 -13.77 -23.47 -5.27
C LEU A 379 -12.42 -24.09 -5.67
N GLN A 380 -11.45 -23.25 -5.98
CA GLN A 380 -10.09 -23.65 -6.32
C GLN A 380 -9.15 -23.36 -5.15
N GLU A 381 -7.95 -23.95 -5.15
CA GLU A 381 -6.90 -23.69 -4.14
C GLU A 381 -6.48 -22.21 -4.08
N ASN A 382 -6.69 -21.47 -5.18
CA ASN A 382 -6.45 -20.02 -5.24
C ASN A 382 -7.58 -19.19 -4.58
N ASP A 383 -8.73 -19.78 -4.32
CA ASP A 383 -9.83 -19.13 -3.61
C ASP A 383 -9.69 -19.37 -2.10
N PHE A 384 -9.56 -20.62 -1.67
CA PHE A 384 -9.34 -20.98 -0.26
C PHE A 384 -8.42 -22.20 -0.17
N LEU A 385 -7.80 -22.39 1.00
CA LEU A 385 -7.02 -23.61 1.26
C LEU A 385 -7.89 -24.86 1.07
N LEU A 386 -7.32 -25.93 0.51
CA LEU A 386 -8.06 -27.17 0.24
C LEU A 386 -8.73 -27.75 1.50
N ASP A 387 -8.10 -27.60 2.67
CA ASP A 387 -8.69 -28.06 3.93
C ASP A 387 -9.87 -27.19 4.38
N GLU A 388 -9.85 -25.89 4.12
CA GLU A 388 -11.00 -24.98 4.36
C GLU A 388 -12.18 -25.35 3.45
N VAL A 389 -11.90 -25.60 2.16
CA VAL A 389 -12.91 -26.06 1.20
C VAL A 389 -13.53 -27.38 1.61
N ARG A 390 -12.73 -28.35 2.10
CA ARG A 390 -13.22 -29.63 2.60
C ARG A 390 -14.07 -29.49 3.86
N GLN A 391 -13.66 -28.61 4.77
CA GLN A 391 -14.35 -28.37 6.04
C GLN A 391 -15.56 -27.44 5.89
N ARG A 392 -15.71 -26.76 4.74
CA ARG A 392 -16.72 -25.73 4.49
C ARG A 392 -16.69 -24.62 5.54
N GLN A 393 -15.48 -24.32 6.01
CA GLN A 393 -15.16 -23.33 7.03
C GLN A 393 -14.00 -22.51 6.49
N PHE A 394 -14.24 -21.23 6.24
CA PHE A 394 -13.37 -20.37 5.47
C PHE A 394 -12.79 -19.26 6.33
N GLN A 395 -11.50 -19.00 6.15
CA GLN A 395 -10.76 -17.93 6.82
C GLN A 395 -10.47 -16.80 5.85
N ASN A 396 -10.27 -15.58 6.38
CA ASN A 396 -9.79 -14.42 5.64
C ASN A 396 -10.54 -14.14 4.32
N PRO A 397 -11.80 -13.64 4.38
CA PRO A 397 -12.52 -13.21 3.18
C PRO A 397 -11.67 -12.32 2.27
N HIS A 398 -11.91 -12.38 0.96
CA HIS A 398 -11.03 -11.75 -0.03
C HIS A 398 -11.10 -10.22 -0.08
N GLY A 399 -11.95 -9.59 0.74
CA GLY A 399 -12.14 -8.14 0.79
C GLY A 399 -12.07 -7.60 2.20
N LEU A 400 -11.45 -6.41 2.34
CA LEU A 400 -11.35 -5.71 3.62
C LEU A 400 -12.72 -5.55 4.29
N LEU A 401 -13.74 -5.16 3.52
CA LEU A 401 -15.07 -4.89 4.10
C LEU A 401 -15.70 -6.17 4.63
N GLN A 402 -15.61 -7.28 3.89
CA GLN A 402 -16.07 -8.59 4.35
C GLN A 402 -15.36 -9.01 5.63
N ASN A 403 -14.04 -8.83 5.69
CA ASN A 403 -13.29 -9.17 6.89
C ASN A 403 -13.63 -8.25 8.07
N LEU A 404 -13.77 -6.94 7.86
CA LEU A 404 -14.22 -6.02 8.91
C LEU A 404 -15.63 -6.35 9.40
N ILE A 405 -16.53 -6.75 8.51
CA ILE A 405 -17.89 -7.18 8.88
C ILE A 405 -17.81 -8.46 9.72
N LEU A 406 -17.01 -9.45 9.30
CA LEU A 406 -16.83 -10.70 10.02
C LEU A 406 -16.23 -10.47 11.41
N ASP A 407 -15.11 -9.73 11.49
CA ASP A 407 -14.37 -9.54 12.75
C ASP A 407 -15.01 -8.52 13.68
N THR A 408 -15.61 -7.46 13.14
CA THR A 408 -16.01 -6.28 13.92
C THR A 408 -17.46 -5.85 13.71
N GLY A 409 -18.21 -6.58 12.88
CA GLY A 409 -19.59 -6.30 12.55
C GLY A 409 -19.76 -5.07 11.66
N TYR A 410 -21.00 -4.77 11.31
CA TYR A 410 -21.34 -3.54 10.59
C TYR A 410 -21.00 -2.29 11.41
N GLY A 411 -21.13 -2.34 12.73
CA GLY A 411 -20.78 -1.23 13.62
C GLY A 411 -19.30 -0.90 13.54
N GLY A 412 -18.45 -1.94 13.65
CA GLY A 412 -17.00 -1.79 13.53
C GLY A 412 -16.54 -1.35 12.14
N MET A 413 -17.11 -1.92 11.08
CA MET A 413 -16.86 -1.50 9.70
C MET A 413 -17.21 -0.01 9.51
N THR A 414 -18.39 0.44 9.93
CA THR A 414 -18.81 1.85 9.82
C THR A 414 -17.87 2.76 10.60
N PHE A 415 -17.51 2.38 11.83
CA PHE A 415 -16.56 3.13 12.64
C PHE A 415 -15.20 3.27 11.94
N TYR A 416 -14.66 2.18 11.39
CA TYR A 416 -13.42 2.20 10.61
C TYR A 416 -13.51 3.15 9.41
N LEU A 417 -14.59 3.08 8.63
CA LEU A 417 -14.80 3.98 7.48
C LEU A 417 -14.90 5.45 7.90
N CYS A 418 -15.53 5.75 9.04
CA CYS A 418 -15.54 7.10 9.61
C CYS A 418 -14.13 7.59 9.96
N LEU A 419 -13.27 6.75 10.56
CA LEU A 419 -11.88 7.09 10.86
C LEU A 419 -11.05 7.35 9.60
N VAL A 420 -11.28 6.55 8.55
CA VAL A 420 -10.68 6.77 7.22
C VAL A 420 -11.15 8.11 6.64
N GLY A 421 -12.46 8.40 6.69
CA GLY A 421 -13.03 9.66 6.23
C GLY A 421 -12.47 10.88 6.98
N LEU A 422 -12.32 10.77 8.30
CA LEU A 422 -11.67 11.79 9.13
C LEU A 422 -10.20 11.98 8.71
N THR A 423 -9.47 10.88 8.50
CA THR A 423 -8.07 10.93 8.02
C THR A 423 -7.95 11.67 6.69
N TYR A 424 -8.84 11.36 5.74
CA TYR A 424 -8.93 12.05 4.45
C TYR A 424 -9.17 13.55 4.63
N PHE A 425 -10.18 13.91 5.43
CA PHE A 425 -10.53 15.30 5.73
C PHE A 425 -9.37 16.07 6.35
N TRP A 426 -8.68 15.49 7.34
CA TRP A 426 -7.54 16.12 7.99
C TRP A 426 -6.36 16.29 7.04
N CYS A 427 -6.06 15.28 6.21
CA CYS A 427 -5.04 15.38 5.18
C CYS A 427 -5.35 16.53 4.20
N PHE A 428 -6.61 16.67 3.79
CA PHE A 428 -7.07 17.77 2.94
C PHE A 428 -6.88 19.14 3.59
N ARG A 429 -7.24 19.30 4.87
CA ARG A 429 -7.01 20.57 5.60
C ARG A 429 -5.53 20.92 5.70
N VAL A 430 -4.68 19.92 5.92
CA VAL A 430 -3.22 20.08 5.97
C VAL A 430 -2.70 20.51 4.59
N PHE A 431 -3.10 19.82 3.52
CA PHE A 431 -2.75 20.18 2.14
C PHE A 431 -3.05 21.65 1.80
N ARG A 432 -4.22 22.17 2.24
CA ARG A 432 -4.60 23.57 2.00
C ARG A 432 -3.72 24.59 2.74
N ARG A 433 -3.08 24.20 3.83
CA ARG A 433 -2.27 25.08 4.68
C ARG A 433 -0.77 24.99 4.42
N LEU A 434 -0.30 23.85 3.92
CA LEU A 434 1.11 23.66 3.58
C LEU A 434 1.55 24.65 2.50
N ARG A 435 2.67 25.34 2.75
CA ARG A 435 3.29 26.24 1.77
C ARG A 435 4.39 25.55 0.97
N ALA A 436 5.18 24.71 1.63
CA ALA A 436 6.30 23.99 1.02
C ALA A 436 5.85 23.08 -0.16
N PRO A 437 6.30 23.35 -1.39
CA PRO A 437 5.97 22.57 -2.59
C PRO A 437 6.09 21.04 -2.45
N PRO A 438 7.22 20.47 -1.96
CA PRO A 438 7.36 19.02 -1.86
C PRO A 438 6.40 18.39 -0.84
N LEU A 439 6.11 19.08 0.26
CA LEU A 439 5.16 18.58 1.26
C LEU A 439 3.72 18.61 0.75
N ARG A 440 3.36 19.66 -0.01
CA ARG A 440 2.05 19.73 -0.68
C ARG A 440 1.88 18.60 -1.69
N ALA A 441 2.95 18.26 -2.43
CA ALA A 441 2.93 17.15 -3.38
C ALA A 441 2.63 15.83 -2.66
N ILE A 442 3.36 15.54 -1.59
CA ILE A 442 3.14 14.34 -0.76
C ILE A 442 1.71 14.30 -0.23
N ALA A 443 1.21 15.40 0.35
CA ALA A 443 -0.15 15.46 0.88
C ALA A 443 -1.20 15.21 -0.22
N LEU A 444 -1.05 15.83 -1.39
CA LEU A 444 -1.97 15.65 -2.51
C LEU A 444 -1.93 14.22 -3.07
N SER A 445 -0.74 13.60 -3.16
CA SER A 445 -0.60 12.20 -3.56
C SER A 445 -1.32 11.26 -2.58
N ILE A 446 -1.19 11.49 -1.27
CA ILE A 446 -1.88 10.70 -0.26
C ILE A 446 -3.40 10.85 -0.39
N ILE A 447 -3.92 12.07 -0.57
CA ILE A 447 -5.37 12.30 -0.77
C ILE A 447 -5.89 11.58 -2.01
N ALA A 448 -5.16 11.66 -3.13
CA ALA A 448 -5.56 10.99 -4.36
C ALA A 448 -5.54 9.45 -4.24
N PHE A 449 -4.73 8.92 -3.33
CA PHE A 449 -4.44 7.49 -3.23
C PHE A 449 -5.12 6.76 -2.08
N LEU A 450 -5.52 7.48 -1.03
CA LEU A 450 -6.08 6.90 0.18
C LEU A 450 -7.26 5.93 -0.10
N PRO A 451 -8.21 6.24 -1.01
CA PRO A 451 -9.30 5.30 -1.30
C PRO A 451 -8.85 4.00 -1.99
N ALA A 452 -7.83 4.08 -2.84
CA ALA A 452 -7.24 2.92 -3.50
C ALA A 452 -6.58 1.98 -2.48
N MET A 453 -5.88 2.58 -1.52
CA MET A 453 -5.27 1.84 -0.42
C MET A 453 -6.33 1.15 0.43
N VAL A 454 -7.40 1.84 0.83
CA VAL A 454 -8.47 1.26 1.66
C VAL A 454 -9.20 0.14 0.93
N TYR A 455 -9.54 0.32 -0.35
CA TYR A 455 -10.20 -0.74 -1.12
C TYR A 455 -9.35 -2.00 -1.24
N MET A 456 -8.03 -1.86 -1.28
CA MET A 456 -7.08 -2.96 -1.48
C MET A 456 -6.38 -3.41 -0.19
N SER A 457 -6.72 -2.87 1.00
CA SER A 457 -5.84 -2.97 2.17
C SER A 457 -5.71 -4.34 2.80
N TRP A 458 -6.32 -5.40 2.26
CA TRP A 458 -6.26 -6.73 2.85
C TRP A 458 -5.00 -7.55 2.52
N SER A 459 -3.86 -6.88 2.35
CA SER A 459 -2.55 -7.52 2.23
C SER A 459 -1.57 -6.94 3.25
N ALA A 460 -0.64 -7.77 3.76
CA ALA A 460 0.36 -7.33 4.73
C ALA A 460 1.12 -6.09 4.23
N LYS A 461 1.42 -6.02 2.93
CA LYS A 461 2.05 -4.85 2.31
C LYS A 461 1.18 -3.60 2.35
N ASN A 462 -0.11 -3.70 2.06
CA ASN A 462 -1.00 -2.55 2.12
C ASN A 462 -1.26 -2.10 3.57
N ASN A 463 -1.28 -3.04 4.53
CA ASN A 463 -1.31 -2.74 5.97
C ASN A 463 -0.09 -1.92 6.40
N MET A 464 1.10 -2.30 5.93
CA MET A 464 2.33 -1.55 6.17
C MET A 464 2.27 -0.14 5.58
N LEU A 465 1.81 -0.01 4.33
CA LEU A 465 1.63 1.28 3.65
C LEU A 465 0.64 2.19 4.39
N ALA A 466 -0.45 1.63 4.92
CA ALA A 466 -1.42 2.38 5.72
C ALA A 466 -0.78 3.03 6.96
N GLY A 467 0.02 2.27 7.72
CA GLY A 467 0.74 2.79 8.88
C GLY A 467 1.69 3.96 8.52
N ILE A 468 2.44 3.83 7.43
CA ILE A 468 3.37 4.87 6.94
C ILE A 468 2.61 6.13 6.53
N PHE A 469 1.45 5.98 5.90
CA PHE A 469 0.66 7.13 5.44
C PHE A 469 0.04 7.88 6.61
N LEU A 470 -0.53 7.15 7.58
CA LEU A 470 -1.02 7.76 8.81
C LEU A 470 0.11 8.48 9.55
N GLY A 471 1.30 7.87 9.63
CA GLY A 471 2.48 8.49 10.23
C GLY A 471 2.93 9.74 9.48
N THR A 472 2.90 9.71 8.15
CA THR A 472 3.18 10.86 7.29
C THR A 472 2.18 11.99 7.51
N ILE A 473 0.87 11.70 7.56
CA ILE A 473 -0.17 12.68 7.83
C ILE A 473 0.06 13.33 9.20
N ALA A 474 0.41 12.53 10.22
CA ALA A 474 0.78 13.05 11.51
C ALA A 474 1.97 14.03 11.41
N CYS A 475 3.04 13.69 10.68
CA CYS A 475 4.19 14.58 10.45
C CYS A 475 3.79 15.89 9.78
N LEU A 476 3.01 15.82 8.70
CA LEU A 476 2.54 17.00 7.97
C LEU A 476 1.66 17.91 8.86
N GLN A 477 0.80 17.35 9.71
CA GLN A 477 0.03 18.10 10.72
C GLN A 477 0.95 18.86 11.70
N GLY A 478 2.07 18.23 12.09
CA GLY A 478 3.09 18.85 12.93
C GLY A 478 3.71 20.09 12.26
N TYR A 479 4.07 19.99 10.99
CA TYR A 479 4.74 21.07 10.26
C TYR A 479 3.86 22.29 10.05
N VAL A 480 2.59 22.10 9.72
CA VAL A 480 1.64 23.22 9.57
C VAL A 480 1.53 24.06 10.83
N ARG A 481 1.55 23.44 12.02
CA ARG A 481 1.50 24.15 13.32
C ARG A 481 2.76 24.98 13.58
N VAL A 482 3.93 24.45 13.19
CA VAL A 482 5.21 25.17 13.32
C VAL A 482 5.25 26.37 12.38
N GLU A 483 4.90 26.20 11.10
CA GLU A 483 4.83 27.30 10.12
C GLU A 483 3.89 28.43 10.58
N SER A 484 2.72 28.08 11.14
CA SER A 484 1.77 29.07 11.65
C SER A 484 2.29 29.84 12.87
N SER A 485 3.10 29.18 13.71
CA SER A 485 3.64 29.79 14.93
C SER A 485 4.79 30.75 14.59
N LEU A 486 5.64 30.38 13.63
CA LEU A 486 6.72 31.23 13.13
C LEU A 486 6.18 32.46 12.39
N SER A 487 5.13 32.31 11.56
CA SER A 487 4.48 33.44 10.88
C SER A 487 3.90 34.44 11.88
N LYS A 488 3.23 33.97 12.94
CA LYS A 488 2.71 34.86 13.98
C LYS A 488 3.82 35.57 14.75
N ALA A 489 4.94 34.90 15.00
CA ALA A 489 6.11 35.47 15.67
C ALA A 489 6.85 36.51 14.80
N SER A 490 6.90 36.31 13.46
CA SER A 490 7.43 37.31 12.55
C SER A 490 6.52 38.53 12.45
N ASP A 491 5.20 38.33 12.48
CA ASP A 491 4.23 39.44 12.45
C ASP A 491 4.26 40.27 13.75
N THR A 492 4.64 39.67 14.89
CA THR A 492 4.82 40.40 16.16
C THR A 492 6.20 41.04 16.32
N LYS A 493 7.19 40.66 15.51
CA LYS A 493 8.54 41.26 15.50
C LYS A 493 8.82 42.12 14.26
N GLY A 494 7.85 42.26 13.36
CA GLY A 494 7.98 42.84 12.03
C GLY A 494 7.58 44.30 11.91
N THR A 495 8.17 45.19 12.72
CA THR A 495 8.35 46.62 12.37
C THR A 495 9.73 46.88 11.74
N LEU A 496 10.48 45.83 11.37
CA LEU A 496 11.77 45.96 10.68
C LEU A 496 11.73 45.20 9.36
N GLN A 497 11.81 45.95 8.26
CA GLN A 497 11.78 45.47 6.88
C GLN A 497 12.95 44.52 6.58
N PRO A 498 12.73 43.39 5.90
CA PRO A 498 13.81 42.54 5.43
C PRO A 498 14.38 43.06 4.10
N ALA A 499 15.71 43.19 4.07
CA ALA A 499 16.50 43.47 2.89
C ALA A 499 16.30 42.39 1.81
N ARG A 500 16.19 42.83 0.55
CA ARG A 500 16.02 41.98 -0.63
C ARG A 500 17.21 41.04 -0.81
N ALA A 501 16.96 39.73 -0.81
CA ALA A 501 17.93 38.73 -1.21
C ALA A 501 18.12 38.75 -2.73
N ALA A 502 19.38 38.72 -3.17
CA ALA A 502 19.80 38.66 -4.57
C ALA A 502 19.49 37.28 -5.20
N PRO A 503 19.26 37.20 -6.52
CA PRO A 503 19.05 35.94 -7.22
C PRO A 503 20.36 35.13 -7.31
N CYS A 504 20.27 33.81 -7.10
CA CYS A 504 21.35 32.87 -7.41
C CYS A 504 21.18 32.33 -8.84
N ASP A 505 22.27 32.36 -9.60
CA ASP A 505 22.44 31.72 -10.92
C ASP A 505 22.58 30.20 -10.84
#